data_AF-B9XD51-F1
#
_entry.id   AF-B9XD51-F1
#
_cell.length_a   1.000
_cell.length_b   1.000
_cell.length_c   1.000
_cell.angle_alpha   90.00
_cell.angle_beta   90.00
_cell.angle_gamma   90.00
#
_symmetry.space_group_name_H-M   'P 1'
#
loop_
_entity.id
_entity.type
_entity.pdbx_description
1 polymer ?
#
loop_
_entity_poly.entity_id
_entity_poly.type
_entity_poly.pdbx_seq_one_letter_code
_entity_poly.pdbx_strand_id
1 'polypeptide(L)'
;MPDYMTSKKLYFSAGLFAAFNFTATASPITIDLTTAGSSGTANGAIFNQINVQSTGTGVLDPFLRIQQTGTESGYNTSVGTPLDDKAGIWTHDLQLGSLGTVTQNGVSYYKFILDVNETKPGALISLNNFKLYERGSALSVANTLANLTSTSTLKFDMDGAGDTTVNINYALNSGSGSGDISVLVPVSALGVDGSQYLYLYTSFGSPYGSDAGFEEWAAVQGTTTVCAPDGGMTMILLGVAVSGLGLLKRKNS
;
A
#
# COMPACT_ATOMS: atom_id res chain seq x y z
N MET A 1 24.72 15.13 79.37
CA MET A 1 23.64 16.07 79.74
C MET A 1 23.18 16.75 78.45
N PRO A 2 21.87 16.89 78.21
CA PRO A 2 21.32 16.79 76.85
C PRO A 2 21.37 18.10 76.04
N ASP A 3 21.46 17.88 74.75
CA ASP A 3 21.51 18.81 73.62
C ASP A 3 20.14 19.48 73.38
N TYR A 4 20.09 20.81 73.24
CA TYR A 4 18.88 21.56 72.93
C TYR A 4 18.75 21.75 71.41
N MET A 5 17.96 20.89 70.76
CA MET A 5 17.52 21.07 69.37
C MET A 5 16.46 22.17 69.27
N THR A 6 16.75 23.25 68.52
CA THR A 6 15.74 24.23 68.10
C THR A 6 15.30 23.90 66.68
N SER A 7 14.05 23.46 66.49
CA SER A 7 13.52 23.09 65.18
C SER A 7 13.03 24.33 64.40
N LYS A 8 13.65 24.62 63.26
CA LYS A 8 13.09 25.54 62.25
C LYS A 8 12.09 24.77 61.39
N LYS A 9 10.81 25.13 61.47
CA LYS A 9 9.77 24.61 60.57
C LYS A 9 9.90 25.29 59.20
N LEU A 10 10.17 24.51 58.15
CA LEU A 10 10.00 24.94 56.76
C LEU A 10 8.55 24.63 56.33
N TYR A 11 7.84 25.64 55.82
CA TYR A 11 6.55 25.46 55.17
C TYR A 11 6.79 25.37 53.66
N PHE A 12 6.45 24.23 53.04
CA PHE A 12 6.38 24.11 51.59
C PHE A 12 4.95 24.41 51.14
N SER A 13 4.78 25.47 50.36
CA SER A 13 3.54 25.74 49.63
C SER A 13 3.45 24.78 48.44
N ALA A 14 2.45 23.90 48.43
CA ALA A 14 2.14 23.04 47.29
C ALA A 14 1.54 23.89 46.16
N GLY A 15 2.30 24.12 45.09
CA GLY A 15 1.77 24.68 43.85
C GLY A 15 0.93 23.63 43.13
N LEU A 16 -0.34 23.94 42.90
CA LEU A 16 -1.27 23.12 42.11
C LEU A 16 -0.83 23.16 40.63
N PHE A 17 -0.16 22.12 40.15
CA PHE A 17 0.06 21.92 38.72
C PHE A 17 -1.22 21.35 38.10
N ALA A 18 -1.99 22.20 37.43
CA ALA A 18 -3.07 21.74 36.55
C ALA A 18 -2.43 21.14 35.29
N ALA A 19 -2.44 19.81 35.18
CA ALA A 19 -2.12 19.12 33.95
C ALA A 19 -3.27 19.34 32.96
N PHE A 20 -3.11 20.29 32.03
CA PHE A 20 -3.96 20.39 30.86
C PHE A 20 -3.61 19.23 29.92
N ASN A 21 -4.46 18.20 29.91
CA ASN A 21 -4.41 17.18 28.87
C ASN A 21 -4.93 17.82 27.57
N PHE A 22 -4.01 18.26 26.72
CA PHE A 22 -4.34 18.71 25.36
C PHE A 22 -4.49 17.45 24.50
N THR A 23 -5.71 17.02 24.20
CA THR A 23 -5.95 16.00 23.18
C THR A 23 -5.77 16.68 21.82
N ALA A 24 -4.60 16.53 21.21
CA ALA A 24 -4.39 16.93 19.83
C ALA A 24 -5.28 16.06 18.93
N THR A 25 -6.33 16.64 18.35
CA THR A 25 -7.06 16.00 17.25
C THR A 25 -6.18 16.11 16.01
N ALA A 26 -5.63 14.99 15.53
CA ALA A 26 -4.92 14.97 14.26
C ALA A 26 -5.87 15.46 13.14
N SER A 27 -5.38 16.36 12.30
CA SER A 27 -6.16 16.83 11.14
C SER A 27 -6.26 15.71 10.10
N PRO A 28 -7.38 15.63 9.34
CA PRO A 28 -7.50 14.67 8.26
C PRO A 28 -6.42 14.94 7.20
N ILE A 29 -5.86 13.87 6.66
CA ILE A 29 -4.84 13.87 5.61
C ILE A 29 -5.52 13.41 4.32
N THR A 30 -5.55 14.26 3.29
CA THR A 30 -6.02 13.86 1.96
C THR A 30 -4.83 13.73 1.01
N ILE A 31 -4.63 12.52 0.49
CA ILE A 31 -3.70 12.26 -0.60
C ILE A 31 -4.51 12.23 -1.90
N ASP A 32 -4.33 13.26 -2.72
CA ASP A 32 -5.03 13.36 -4.01
C ASP A 32 -4.19 12.74 -5.13
N LEU A 33 -4.57 11.53 -5.56
CA LEU A 33 -3.95 10.81 -6.67
C LEU A 33 -4.72 10.97 -8.00
N THR A 34 -5.64 11.94 -8.09
CA THR A 34 -6.54 12.10 -9.26
C THR A 34 -5.87 12.75 -10.48
N THR A 35 -4.57 13.07 -10.38
CA THR A 35 -3.74 13.61 -11.45
C THR A 35 -2.60 12.64 -11.79
N ALA A 36 -2.31 12.44 -13.08
CA ALA A 36 -1.23 11.55 -13.52
C ALA A 36 0.13 11.92 -12.90
N GLY A 37 0.84 10.93 -12.33
CA GLY A 37 2.15 11.11 -11.70
C GLY A 37 2.14 11.77 -10.32
N SER A 38 0.96 12.02 -9.74
CA SER A 38 0.83 12.51 -8.36
C SER A 38 1.30 11.48 -7.33
N SER A 39 1.70 11.98 -6.17
CA SER A 39 2.11 11.15 -5.04
C SER A 39 1.85 11.85 -3.70
N GLY A 40 1.83 11.07 -2.63
CA GLY A 40 1.74 11.56 -1.27
C GLY A 40 2.25 10.54 -0.26
N THR A 41 2.33 10.94 1.01
CA THR A 41 2.85 10.07 2.08
C THR A 41 1.92 10.09 3.28
N ALA A 42 1.71 8.92 3.88
CA ALA A 42 1.03 8.79 5.18
C ALA A 42 1.73 7.72 6.01
N ASN A 43 1.98 8.04 7.28
CA ASN A 43 2.65 7.17 8.25
C ASN A 43 3.94 6.49 7.73
N GLY A 44 4.74 7.19 6.93
CA GLY A 44 5.99 6.67 6.35
C GLY A 44 5.84 5.81 5.08
N ALA A 45 4.61 5.47 4.67
CA ALA A 45 4.35 4.89 3.36
C ALA A 45 4.27 5.96 2.27
N ILE A 46 4.56 5.56 1.03
CA ILE A 46 4.47 6.41 -0.17
C ILE A 46 3.37 5.86 -1.07
N PHE A 47 2.41 6.71 -1.41
CA PHE A 47 1.31 6.43 -2.32
C PHE A 47 1.61 7.14 -3.65
N ASN A 48 1.60 6.41 -4.75
CA ASN A 48 1.89 6.95 -6.08
C ASN A 48 0.76 6.59 -7.04
N GLN A 49 0.29 7.58 -7.78
CA GLN A 49 -0.44 7.33 -9.03
C GLN A 49 0.55 6.70 -10.01
N ILE A 50 0.17 5.58 -10.60
CA ILE A 50 0.99 4.86 -11.58
C ILE A 50 0.16 4.51 -12.81
N ASN A 51 0.86 4.26 -13.90
CA ASN A 51 0.31 3.66 -15.11
C ASN A 51 1.18 2.47 -15.47
N VAL A 52 1.08 1.42 -14.65
CA VAL A 52 1.79 0.17 -14.95
C VAL A 52 0.95 -0.57 -15.97
N GLN A 53 1.26 -0.37 -17.24
CA GLN A 53 0.82 -1.30 -18.27
C GLN A 53 1.44 -2.65 -17.99
N SER A 54 0.67 -3.72 -18.15
CA SER A 54 1.17 -5.10 -18.17
C SER A 54 2.31 -5.23 -19.19
N THR A 55 3.55 -5.05 -18.75
CA THR A 55 4.72 -5.18 -19.60
C THR A 55 5.23 -6.61 -19.48
N GLY A 56 5.03 -7.38 -20.54
CA GLY A 56 5.79 -8.61 -20.80
C GLY A 56 5.17 -9.94 -20.38
N THR A 57 4.20 -10.00 -19.45
CA THR A 57 3.52 -11.27 -19.11
C THR A 57 2.01 -11.17 -18.84
N GLY A 58 1.45 -9.97 -18.66
CA GLY A 58 0.01 -9.77 -18.87
C GLY A 58 -0.98 -10.05 -17.74
N VAL A 59 -0.57 -10.21 -16.47
CA VAL A 59 -1.54 -10.36 -15.36
C VAL A 59 -0.94 -9.79 -14.05
N LEU A 60 -1.65 -8.86 -13.40
CA LEU A 60 -1.47 -8.62 -11.96
C LEU A 60 -1.85 -9.91 -11.25
N ASP A 61 -0.96 -10.48 -10.42
CA ASP A 61 -1.25 -11.66 -9.61
C ASP A 61 -1.81 -11.20 -8.26
N PRO A 62 -3.15 -11.06 -8.13
CA PRO A 62 -3.76 -10.46 -6.96
C PRO A 62 -3.82 -11.49 -5.84
N PHE A 63 -3.56 -11.03 -4.63
CA PHE A 63 -3.73 -11.82 -3.41
C PHE A 63 -5.01 -11.44 -2.66
N LEU A 64 -5.68 -10.36 -3.09
CA LEU A 64 -6.97 -9.91 -2.59
C LEU A 64 -7.78 -9.29 -3.71
N ARG A 65 -9.04 -9.70 -3.81
CA ARG A 65 -10.08 -8.94 -4.51
C ARG A 65 -11.23 -8.63 -3.58
N ILE A 66 -11.78 -7.44 -3.72
CA ILE A 66 -13.00 -7.02 -3.04
C ILE A 66 -14.01 -6.55 -4.08
N GLN A 67 -15.28 -6.52 -3.72
CA GLN A 67 -16.29 -5.81 -4.52
C GLN A 67 -17.59 -5.71 -3.72
N GLN A 68 -18.03 -4.47 -3.57
CA GLN A 68 -19.37 -4.08 -3.16
C GLN A 68 -19.66 -2.70 -3.76
N THR A 69 -20.93 -2.30 -3.89
CA THR A 69 -21.27 -0.93 -4.31
C THR A 69 -21.32 0.02 -3.12
N GLY A 70 -20.73 1.20 -3.27
CA GLY A 70 -20.73 2.27 -2.28
C GLY A 70 -19.55 2.14 -1.33
N THR A 71 -19.75 1.49 -0.18
CA THR A 71 -18.67 1.23 0.79
C THR A 71 -18.35 -0.25 0.79
N GLU A 72 -17.07 -0.56 0.73
CA GLU A 72 -16.57 -1.92 0.69
C GLU A 72 -15.34 -2.08 1.56
N SER A 73 -15.15 -3.29 2.08
CA SER A 73 -13.96 -3.63 2.83
C SER A 73 -13.64 -5.11 2.73
N GLY A 74 -12.37 -5.45 2.85
CA GLY A 74 -11.95 -6.84 2.75
C GLY A 74 -10.54 -7.05 3.24
N TYR A 75 -10.19 -8.32 3.39
CA TYR A 75 -8.81 -8.72 3.64
C TYR A 75 -8.49 -10.06 3.00
N ASN A 76 -7.22 -10.28 2.70
CA ASN A 76 -6.80 -11.52 2.06
C ASN A 76 -6.89 -12.70 3.03
N THR A 77 -7.44 -13.82 2.61
CA THR A 77 -7.55 -15.04 3.42
C THR A 77 -7.78 -16.24 2.51
N SER A 78 -7.21 -17.40 2.85
CA SER A 78 -7.58 -18.66 2.18
C SER A 78 -8.83 -19.31 2.77
N VAL A 79 -9.45 -18.69 3.79
CA VAL A 79 -10.57 -19.25 4.54
C VAL A 79 -11.78 -18.33 4.44
N GLY A 80 -12.75 -18.69 3.59
CA GLY A 80 -14.03 -17.99 3.47
C GLY A 80 -13.94 -16.60 2.84
N THR A 81 -15.01 -15.82 3.00
CA THR A 81 -15.10 -14.41 2.60
C THR A 81 -15.83 -13.58 3.67
N PRO A 82 -15.13 -13.11 4.71
CA PRO A 82 -15.74 -12.51 5.89
C PRO A 82 -16.43 -11.16 5.67
N LEU A 83 -15.99 -10.38 4.68
CA LEU A 83 -16.47 -9.03 4.40
C LEU A 83 -16.96 -8.96 2.94
N ASP A 84 -16.54 -7.93 2.19
CA ASP A 84 -16.79 -7.77 0.76
C ASP A 84 -15.67 -8.37 -0.10
N ASP A 85 -14.74 -9.11 0.52
CA ASP A 85 -13.72 -9.86 -0.18
C ASP A 85 -14.32 -11.01 -1.00
N LYS A 86 -13.66 -11.34 -2.10
CA LYS A 86 -14.22 -12.23 -3.12
C LYS A 86 -13.52 -13.56 -3.17
N ALA A 87 -14.33 -14.62 -3.11
CA ALA A 87 -13.85 -15.98 -3.18
C ALA A 87 -13.13 -16.26 -4.51
N GLY A 88 -12.22 -17.23 -4.48
CA GLY A 88 -11.49 -17.72 -5.63
C GLY A 88 -9.99 -17.68 -5.42
N ILE A 89 -9.25 -18.07 -6.45
CA ILE A 89 -7.78 -18.24 -6.37
C ILE A 89 -7.00 -16.92 -6.24
N TRP A 90 -7.67 -15.77 -6.40
CA TRP A 90 -7.08 -14.43 -6.38
C TRP A 90 -7.29 -13.72 -5.02
N THR A 91 -7.87 -14.42 -4.04
CA THR A 91 -7.95 -13.99 -2.65
C THR A 91 -7.40 -15.13 -1.81
N HIS A 92 -6.23 -14.93 -1.21
CA HIS A 92 -5.53 -16.01 -0.51
C HIS A 92 -4.52 -15.47 0.51
N ASP A 93 -4.00 -16.35 1.35
CA ASP A 93 -2.94 -15.99 2.29
C ASP A 93 -1.67 -15.53 1.57
N LEU A 94 -0.98 -14.55 2.16
CA LEU A 94 0.26 -14.00 1.65
C LEU A 94 1.36 -14.20 2.69
N GLN A 95 2.49 -14.77 2.30
CA GLN A 95 3.66 -14.88 3.19
C GLN A 95 4.64 -13.75 2.91
N LEU A 96 5.24 -13.17 3.95
CA LEU A 96 6.20 -12.09 3.79
C LEU A 96 7.41 -12.52 2.95
N GLY A 97 7.79 -13.80 3.02
CA GLY A 97 8.88 -14.37 2.25
C GLY A 97 8.63 -14.50 0.74
N SER A 98 7.37 -14.40 0.27
CA SER A 98 7.08 -14.34 -1.16
C SER A 98 7.28 -12.94 -1.74
N LEU A 99 7.32 -11.91 -0.90
CA LEU A 99 7.38 -10.52 -1.32
C LEU A 99 8.78 -10.09 -1.72
N GLY A 100 8.84 -9.36 -2.82
CA GLY A 100 10.01 -8.60 -3.23
C GLY A 100 10.08 -7.24 -2.58
N THR A 101 11.27 -6.66 -2.61
CA THR A 101 11.49 -5.28 -2.15
C THR A 101 11.98 -4.41 -3.29
N VAL A 102 11.60 -3.14 -3.24
CA VAL A 102 12.14 -2.09 -4.11
C VAL A 102 12.91 -1.10 -3.26
N THR A 103 13.95 -0.49 -3.80
CA THR A 103 14.75 0.53 -3.10
C THR A 103 14.52 1.88 -3.76
N GLN A 104 14.14 2.86 -2.97
CA GLN A 104 13.96 4.24 -3.40
C GLN A 104 14.68 5.15 -2.41
N ASN A 105 15.57 6.01 -2.91
CA ASN A 105 16.37 6.93 -2.10
C ASN A 105 17.10 6.26 -0.91
N GLY A 106 17.59 5.03 -1.12
CA GLY A 106 18.31 4.25 -0.10
C GLY A 106 17.43 3.56 0.95
N VAL A 107 16.11 3.65 0.85
CA VAL A 107 15.16 2.93 1.74
C VAL A 107 14.52 1.78 0.98
N SER A 108 14.46 0.60 1.60
CA SER A 108 13.79 -0.58 1.05
C SER A 108 12.32 -0.60 1.44
N TYR A 109 11.46 -0.91 0.47
CA TYR A 109 10.01 -0.96 0.61
C TYR A 109 9.46 -2.27 0.06
N TYR A 110 8.39 -2.77 0.69
CA TYR A 110 7.46 -3.67 0.03
C TYR A 110 6.52 -2.83 -0.84
N LYS A 111 6.29 -3.27 -2.09
CA LYS A 111 5.42 -2.58 -3.04
C LYS A 111 4.12 -3.35 -3.25
N PHE A 112 3.01 -2.72 -2.90
CA PHE A 112 1.66 -3.16 -3.21
C PHE A 112 1.12 -2.34 -4.39
N ILE A 113 0.34 -2.97 -5.24
CA ILE A 113 -0.27 -2.38 -6.43
C ILE A 113 -1.77 -2.59 -6.30
N LEU A 114 -2.54 -1.53 -6.52
CA LEU A 114 -3.99 -1.56 -6.58
C LEU A 114 -4.43 -1.27 -8.01
N ASP A 115 -5.33 -2.09 -8.51
CA ASP A 115 -6.11 -1.91 -9.73
C ASP A 115 -7.57 -1.73 -9.31
N VAL A 116 -8.13 -0.56 -9.58
CA VAL A 116 -9.53 -0.24 -9.27
C VAL A 116 -10.37 -0.42 -10.53
N ASN A 117 -11.68 -0.64 -10.39
CA ASN A 117 -12.51 -0.93 -11.56
C ASN A 117 -13.84 -0.21 -11.48
N GLU A 118 -13.84 1.06 -11.87
CA GLU A 118 -14.99 1.97 -11.76
C GLU A 118 -15.67 2.29 -13.11
N THR A 119 -16.89 2.79 -13.07
CA THR A 119 -17.63 3.23 -14.27
C THR A 119 -17.09 4.56 -14.81
N LYS A 120 -16.87 4.64 -16.13
CA LYS A 120 -16.47 5.88 -16.81
C LYS A 120 -17.68 6.60 -17.45
N PRO A 121 -17.72 7.95 -17.50
CA PRO A 121 -16.76 8.93 -16.97
C PRO A 121 -17.04 9.30 -15.49
N GLY A 122 -16.04 9.83 -14.77
CA GLY A 122 -16.18 10.24 -13.36
C GLY A 122 -15.77 9.18 -12.34
N ALA A 123 -14.85 8.32 -12.75
CA ALA A 123 -14.45 7.08 -12.10
C ALA A 123 -13.53 7.30 -10.88
N LEU A 124 -14.03 8.01 -9.87
CA LEU A 124 -13.33 8.29 -8.63
C LEU A 124 -13.68 7.24 -7.57
N ILE A 125 -12.68 6.80 -6.83
CA ILE A 125 -12.85 5.96 -5.64
C ILE A 125 -11.88 6.42 -4.56
N SER A 126 -12.27 6.28 -3.29
CA SER A 126 -11.47 6.71 -2.14
C SER A 126 -11.06 5.53 -1.28
N LEU A 127 -9.76 5.32 -1.12
CA LEU A 127 -9.19 4.38 -0.15
C LEU A 127 -9.23 5.04 1.23
N ASN A 128 -9.91 4.38 2.17
CA ASN A 128 -10.11 4.86 3.54
C ASN A 128 -9.35 4.06 4.58
N ASN A 129 -9.00 2.81 4.30
CA ASN A 129 -8.16 2.02 5.20
C ASN A 129 -7.15 1.24 4.37
N PHE A 130 -5.89 1.29 4.77
CA PHE A 130 -4.83 0.38 4.34
C PHE A 130 -4.06 -0.03 5.59
N LYS A 131 -4.29 -1.25 6.05
CA LYS A 131 -3.69 -1.78 7.28
C LYS A 131 -3.07 -3.13 7.01
N LEU A 132 -1.85 -3.32 7.51
CA LEU A 132 -1.13 -4.58 7.39
C LEU A 132 -0.99 -5.22 8.76
N TYR A 133 -1.52 -6.43 8.87
CA TYR A 133 -1.44 -7.27 10.05
C TYR A 133 -0.52 -8.46 9.78
N GLU A 134 0.18 -8.90 10.82
CA GLU A 134 1.12 -10.01 10.77
C GLU A 134 0.70 -11.14 11.70
N ARG A 135 0.90 -12.38 11.24
CA ARG A 135 0.67 -13.60 12.02
C ARG A 135 1.79 -14.62 11.79
N GLY A 136 2.08 -15.43 12.81
CA GLY A 136 3.01 -16.57 12.68
C GLY A 136 2.44 -17.80 11.98
N SER A 137 1.16 -17.79 11.63
CA SER A 137 0.49 -18.86 10.90
C SER A 137 -0.66 -18.30 10.06
N ALA A 138 -1.07 -19.05 9.04
CA ALA A 138 -2.26 -18.73 8.25
C ALA A 138 -3.51 -18.65 9.16
N LEU A 139 -4.48 -17.81 8.77
CA LEU A 139 -5.80 -17.80 9.40
C LEU A 139 -6.45 -19.17 9.22
N SER A 140 -6.99 -19.72 10.30
CA SER A 140 -7.79 -20.96 10.28
C SER A 140 -9.29 -20.69 10.23
N VAL A 141 -9.70 -19.45 10.52
CA VAL A 141 -11.07 -18.97 10.54
C VAL A 141 -11.05 -17.49 10.14
N ALA A 142 -11.95 -17.07 9.24
CA ALA A 142 -12.13 -15.68 8.86
C ALA A 142 -13.64 -15.38 8.71
N ASN A 143 -14.33 -15.26 9.85
CA ASN A 143 -15.78 -15.00 9.87
C ASN A 143 -16.12 -13.53 10.09
N THR A 144 -15.16 -12.73 10.59
CA THR A 144 -15.33 -11.31 10.92
C THR A 144 -14.01 -10.58 10.84
N LEU A 145 -14.04 -9.24 10.76
CA LEU A 145 -12.84 -8.40 10.96
C LEU A 145 -12.20 -8.62 12.35
N ALA A 146 -13.01 -8.91 13.37
CA ALA A 146 -12.51 -9.18 14.72
C ALA A 146 -11.61 -10.42 14.78
N ASN A 147 -11.82 -11.43 13.92
CA ASN A 147 -10.94 -12.59 13.86
C ASN A 147 -9.52 -12.23 13.39
N LEU A 148 -9.42 -11.32 12.42
CA LEU A 148 -8.14 -10.78 11.99
C LEU A 148 -7.49 -9.96 13.11
N THR A 149 -8.19 -8.96 13.64
CA THR A 149 -7.57 -7.96 14.54
C THR A 149 -7.24 -8.51 15.92
N SER A 150 -8.00 -9.46 16.45
CA SER A 150 -7.74 -10.05 17.78
C SER A 150 -6.64 -11.11 17.80
N THR A 151 -6.25 -11.64 16.63
CA THR A 151 -5.28 -12.74 16.52
C THR A 151 -4.04 -12.40 15.70
N SER A 152 -3.86 -11.12 15.36
CA SER A 152 -2.77 -10.63 14.53
C SER A 152 -2.14 -9.39 15.13
N THR A 153 -0.89 -9.11 14.76
CA THR A 153 -0.19 -7.90 15.18
C THR A 153 -0.33 -6.84 14.11
N LEU A 154 -0.87 -5.66 14.42
CA LEU A 154 -0.87 -4.52 13.50
C LEU A 154 0.57 -4.02 13.29
N LYS A 155 1.05 -4.06 12.03
CA LYS A 155 2.40 -3.63 11.64
C LYS A 155 2.40 -2.27 10.97
N PHE A 156 1.34 -1.99 10.22
CA PHE A 156 1.18 -0.72 9.53
C PHE A 156 -0.29 -0.33 9.49
N ASP A 157 -0.55 0.96 9.69
CA ASP A 157 -1.85 1.60 9.52
C ASP A 157 -1.60 2.95 8.84
N MET A 158 -2.22 3.21 7.69
CA MET A 158 -2.05 4.51 7.03
C MET A 158 -2.51 5.67 7.91
N ASP A 159 -3.44 5.41 8.83
CA ASP A 159 -3.98 6.42 9.75
C ASP A 159 -3.11 6.66 10.99
N GLY A 160 -1.95 6.00 11.10
CA GLY A 160 -1.09 6.09 12.28
C GLY A 160 -0.59 7.51 12.61
N ALA A 161 -0.70 8.45 11.66
CA ALA A 161 -0.37 9.87 11.84
C ALA A 161 -1.58 10.82 11.75
N GLY A 162 -2.79 10.29 11.55
CA GLY A 162 -4.02 11.06 11.33
C GLY A 162 -4.95 10.36 10.34
N ASP A 163 -6.25 10.66 10.40
CA ASP A 163 -7.29 10.09 9.52
C ASP A 163 -6.96 10.38 8.05
N THR A 164 -6.55 9.36 7.30
CA THR A 164 -6.03 9.51 5.94
C THR A 164 -7.09 9.06 4.93
N THR A 165 -7.18 9.76 3.81
CA THR A 165 -7.98 9.32 2.65
C THR A 165 -7.16 9.51 1.39
N VAL A 166 -7.17 8.50 0.52
CA VAL A 166 -6.47 8.55 -0.78
C VAL A 166 -7.51 8.55 -1.89
N ASN A 167 -7.60 9.65 -2.63
CA ASN A 167 -8.54 9.78 -3.76
C ASN A 167 -7.87 9.29 -5.05
N ILE A 168 -8.53 8.41 -5.77
CA ILE A 168 -8.00 7.71 -6.94
C ILE A 168 -8.90 8.04 -8.14
N ASN A 169 -8.31 8.17 -9.32
CA ASN A 169 -9.04 8.39 -10.57
C ASN A 169 -8.76 7.26 -11.57
N TYR A 170 -9.68 6.30 -11.66
CA TYR A 170 -9.60 5.16 -12.60
C TYR A 170 -9.56 5.61 -14.07
N ALA A 171 -10.03 6.82 -14.40
CA ALA A 171 -9.97 7.34 -15.76
C ALA A 171 -8.55 7.68 -16.23
N LEU A 172 -7.55 7.70 -15.33
CA LEU A 172 -6.15 7.94 -15.69
C LEU A 172 -5.47 6.75 -16.40
N ASN A 173 -6.06 5.55 -16.33
CA ASN A 173 -5.54 4.34 -16.97
C ASN A 173 -6.53 3.76 -18.00
N SER A 174 -6.01 2.93 -18.91
CA SER A 174 -6.77 2.41 -20.06
C SER A 174 -7.92 1.48 -19.67
N GLY A 175 -7.92 0.91 -18.46
CA GLY A 175 -8.95 0.04 -17.91
C GLY A 175 -8.35 -0.94 -16.89
N SER A 176 -9.20 -1.79 -16.30
CA SER A 176 -8.81 -2.87 -15.40
C SER A 176 -7.81 -3.84 -16.05
N GLY A 177 -6.93 -4.42 -15.24
CA GLY A 177 -5.76 -5.21 -15.65
C GLY A 177 -4.45 -4.41 -15.68
N SER A 178 -4.48 -3.16 -15.19
CA SER A 178 -3.31 -2.28 -15.07
C SER A 178 -3.34 -1.57 -13.73
N GLY A 179 -2.23 -1.59 -12.98
CA GLY A 179 -2.20 -0.96 -11.66
C GLY A 179 -2.42 0.55 -11.74
N ASP A 180 -3.37 1.06 -10.97
CA ASP A 180 -3.73 2.48 -10.87
C ASP A 180 -2.91 3.24 -9.86
N ILE A 181 -2.64 2.60 -8.72
CA ILE A 181 -1.79 3.16 -7.68
C ILE A 181 -0.82 2.11 -7.15
N SER A 182 0.27 2.58 -6.56
CA SER A 182 1.13 1.73 -5.74
C SER A 182 1.35 2.33 -4.36
N VAL A 183 1.46 1.43 -3.38
CA VAL A 183 1.76 1.76 -1.99
C VAL A 183 3.10 1.13 -1.63
N LEU A 184 4.07 1.97 -1.28
CA LEU A 184 5.38 1.57 -0.79
C LEU A 184 5.38 1.63 0.73
N VAL A 185 5.45 0.46 1.38
CA VAL A 185 5.52 0.36 2.84
C VAL A 185 6.96 0.04 3.24
N PRO A 186 7.59 0.82 4.14
CA PRO A 186 8.97 0.57 4.54
C PRO A 186 9.16 -0.86 5.08
N VAL A 187 10.22 -1.53 4.66
CA VAL A 187 10.59 -2.85 5.21
C VAL A 187 10.78 -2.78 6.72
N SER A 188 11.23 -1.64 7.26
CA SER A 188 11.36 -1.42 8.70
C SER A 188 10.03 -1.47 9.47
N ALA A 189 8.89 -1.27 8.82
CA ALA A 189 7.58 -1.37 9.46
C ALA A 189 7.10 -2.83 9.56
N LEU A 190 7.36 -3.64 8.52
CA LEU A 190 6.87 -5.02 8.46
C LEU A 190 7.88 -6.03 9.04
N GLY A 191 9.18 -5.78 8.87
CA GLY A 191 10.24 -6.73 9.17
C GLY A 191 10.63 -7.55 7.95
N VAL A 192 11.41 -8.62 8.17
CA VAL A 192 11.97 -9.47 7.12
C VAL A 192 11.82 -10.97 7.41
N ASP A 193 11.04 -11.34 8.44
CA ASP A 193 10.80 -12.74 8.77
C ASP A 193 9.85 -13.36 7.73
N GLY A 194 10.44 -14.06 6.75
CA GLY A 194 9.70 -14.63 5.64
C GLY A 194 8.70 -15.71 6.02
N SER A 195 8.73 -16.23 7.26
CA SER A 195 7.77 -17.22 7.74
C SER A 195 6.43 -16.61 8.16
N GLN A 196 6.40 -15.30 8.37
CA GLN A 196 5.21 -14.58 8.80
C GLN A 196 4.20 -14.44 7.66
N TYR A 197 2.92 -14.56 7.99
CA TYR A 197 1.80 -14.27 7.12
C TYR A 197 1.43 -12.79 7.24
N LEU A 198 1.18 -12.17 6.09
CA LEU A 198 0.79 -10.78 5.97
C LEU A 198 -0.66 -10.67 5.50
N TYR A 199 -1.42 -9.83 6.17
CA TYR A 199 -2.83 -9.60 5.93
C TYR A 199 -3.08 -8.13 5.68
N LEU A 200 -3.43 -7.78 4.44
CA LEU A 200 -3.93 -6.46 4.07
C LEU A 200 -5.42 -6.39 4.39
N TYR A 201 -5.80 -5.53 5.32
CA TYR A 201 -7.16 -5.02 5.43
C TYR A 201 -7.25 -3.70 4.68
N THR A 202 -8.22 -3.63 3.77
CA THR A 202 -8.50 -2.45 2.95
C THR A 202 -9.96 -2.06 3.04
N SER A 203 -10.28 -0.77 2.89
CA SER A 203 -11.65 -0.33 2.67
C SER A 203 -11.72 0.89 1.77
N PHE A 204 -12.83 1.02 1.04
CA PHE A 204 -13.13 2.15 0.16
C PHE A 204 -14.54 2.66 0.43
N GLY A 205 -14.83 3.93 0.09
CA GLY A 205 -16.21 4.40 0.15
C GLY A 205 -16.46 5.90 0.31
N SER A 206 -15.51 6.67 0.84
CA SER A 206 -15.76 8.09 1.16
C SER A 206 -14.54 8.99 0.87
N PRO A 207 -14.71 10.14 0.18
CA PRO A 207 -15.96 10.68 -0.33
C PRO A 207 -16.48 10.01 -1.61
N TYR A 208 -15.67 9.17 -2.26
CA TYR A 208 -16.03 8.47 -3.49
C TYR A 208 -16.10 6.96 -3.26
N GLY A 209 -17.26 6.37 -3.53
CA GLY A 209 -17.51 4.95 -3.38
C GLY A 209 -17.37 4.16 -4.67
N SER A 210 -17.22 2.86 -4.54
CA SER A 210 -17.12 1.90 -5.63
C SER A 210 -18.47 1.74 -6.36
N ASP A 211 -18.46 1.60 -7.68
CA ASP A 211 -19.68 1.53 -8.49
C ASP A 211 -19.71 0.44 -9.58
N ALA A 212 -18.64 -0.36 -9.74
CA ALA A 212 -18.56 -1.34 -10.81
C ALA A 212 -17.91 -2.70 -10.44
N GLY A 213 -16.67 -2.90 -10.87
CA GLY A 213 -15.99 -4.19 -10.93
C GLY A 213 -15.41 -4.62 -9.59
N PHE A 214 -14.26 -5.26 -9.64
CA PHE A 214 -13.52 -5.65 -8.44
C PHE A 214 -12.26 -4.82 -8.35
N GLU A 215 -11.90 -4.45 -7.13
CA GLU A 215 -10.64 -3.81 -6.76
C GLU A 215 -9.66 -4.91 -6.39
N GLU A 216 -8.49 -4.88 -7.00
CA GLU A 216 -7.52 -5.97 -6.96
C GLU A 216 -6.20 -5.48 -6.38
N TRP A 217 -5.76 -6.11 -5.29
CA TRP A 217 -4.45 -5.86 -4.70
C TRP A 217 -3.47 -6.96 -5.10
N ALA A 218 -2.37 -6.53 -5.69
CA ALA A 218 -1.19 -7.35 -5.97
C ALA A 218 0.01 -6.84 -5.18
N ALA A 219 1.05 -7.67 -5.09
CA ALA A 219 2.33 -7.27 -4.51
C ALA A 219 3.47 -7.66 -5.44
N VAL A 220 4.57 -6.90 -5.41
CA VAL A 220 5.81 -7.33 -6.08
C VAL A 220 6.29 -8.60 -5.40
N GLN A 221 6.45 -9.69 -6.16
CA GLN A 221 6.96 -10.98 -5.67
C GLN A 221 8.43 -11.20 -6.09
N GLY A 222 9.18 -11.93 -5.27
CA GLY A 222 10.55 -12.38 -5.56
C GLY A 222 11.68 -11.41 -5.20
N THR A 223 12.90 -11.92 -5.02
CA THR A 223 14.10 -11.16 -4.65
C THR A 223 14.67 -10.33 -5.81
N THR A 224 14.02 -9.23 -6.17
CA THR A 224 14.62 -8.26 -7.12
C THR A 224 15.49 -7.26 -6.37
N THR A 225 16.78 -7.59 -6.21
CA THR A 225 17.80 -6.58 -5.84
C THR A 225 17.83 -5.48 -6.91
N VAL A 226 17.60 -4.24 -6.47
CA VAL A 226 17.33 -3.06 -7.30
C VAL A 226 18.59 -2.51 -7.97
N CYS A 227 18.44 -1.98 -9.19
CA CYS A 227 18.96 -0.67 -9.59
C CYS A 227 18.23 -0.20 -10.87
N ALA A 228 17.19 0.63 -10.72
CA ALA A 228 16.83 1.58 -11.76
C ALA A 228 17.25 2.96 -11.23
N PRO A 229 18.33 3.57 -11.77
CA PRO A 229 18.67 4.93 -11.46
C PRO A 229 17.54 5.86 -11.92
N ASP A 230 17.15 6.73 -11.01
CA ASP A 230 16.43 7.95 -11.25
C ASP A 230 17.13 8.82 -12.31
N GLY A 231 16.36 9.31 -13.29
CA GLY A 231 16.83 10.28 -14.28
C GLY A 231 16.43 9.87 -15.68
N GLY A 232 15.38 10.50 -16.19
CA GLY A 232 14.82 10.22 -17.50
C GLY A 232 15.87 10.21 -18.62
N MET A 233 15.85 9.14 -19.40
CA MET A 233 16.18 9.19 -20.82
C MET A 233 15.21 8.29 -21.58
N THR A 234 14.35 8.96 -22.32
CA THR A 234 13.57 8.50 -23.46
C THR A 234 14.44 7.67 -24.43
N MET A 235 13.94 6.48 -24.82
CA MET A 235 14.17 5.74 -26.07
C MET A 235 15.59 5.23 -26.38
N ILE A 236 15.70 3.92 -26.68
CA ILE A 236 16.38 3.27 -27.84
C ILE A 236 16.78 1.83 -27.48
N LEU A 237 16.08 0.82 -28.05
CA LEU A 237 16.55 -0.51 -28.54
C LEU A 237 15.29 -1.39 -28.73
N LEU A 238 14.85 -1.88 -29.90
CA LEU A 238 15.55 -2.51 -31.02
C LEU A 238 14.92 -2.05 -32.35
N GLY A 239 15.66 -1.25 -33.10
CA GLY A 239 15.36 -0.92 -34.50
C GLY A 239 16.65 -0.93 -35.30
N VAL A 240 17.33 -2.08 -35.36
CA VAL A 240 18.52 -2.28 -36.19
C VAL A 240 18.43 -3.66 -36.87
N ALA A 241 17.55 -3.78 -37.86
CA ALA A 241 17.76 -4.70 -38.97
C ALA A 241 18.29 -3.86 -40.13
N VAL A 242 19.59 -3.61 -40.11
CA VAL A 242 20.31 -2.93 -41.19
C VAL A 242 20.23 -3.78 -42.45
N SER A 243 19.78 -3.13 -43.50
CA SER A 243 19.63 -3.60 -44.87
C SER A 243 20.93 -4.20 -45.42
N GLY A 244 20.89 -5.49 -45.74
CA GLY A 244 21.94 -6.20 -46.48
C GLY A 244 21.68 -6.16 -47.99
N LEU A 245 22.31 -5.19 -48.64
CA LEU A 245 22.88 -5.21 -49.99
C LEU A 245 22.09 -5.90 -51.14
N GLY A 246 21.49 -5.06 -51.99
CA GLY A 246 21.54 -5.28 -53.43
C GLY A 246 22.69 -4.47 -54.03
N LEU A 247 23.58 -5.12 -54.80
CA LEU A 247 24.35 -4.54 -55.92
C LEU A 247 25.22 -5.65 -56.55
N LEU A 248 24.71 -6.31 -57.59
CA LEU A 248 25.53 -6.93 -58.62
C LEU A 248 25.16 -6.30 -59.97
N LYS A 249 26.01 -5.38 -60.47
CA LYS A 249 26.11 -5.13 -61.90
C LYS A 249 27.47 -4.55 -62.31
N ARG A 250 28.23 -5.42 -63.00
CA ARG A 250 29.02 -5.21 -64.23
C ARG A 250 30.24 -4.28 -64.20
N LYS A 251 31.39 -4.83 -64.61
CA LYS A 251 32.37 -4.11 -65.44
C LYS A 251 32.94 -5.02 -66.53
N ASN A 252 33.00 -4.49 -67.74
CA ASN A 252 33.47 -5.11 -68.99
C ASN A 252 35.01 -5.17 -69.05
N SER A 253 35.53 -6.20 -69.70
CA SER A 253 36.52 -6.13 -70.79
C SER A 253 36.30 -7.34 -71.69
#